data_AF-A0A822FII2-F1
#
_entry.id   AF-A0A822FII2-F1
#
_cell.length_a   1.000
_cell.length_b   1.000
_cell.length_c   1.000
_cell.angle_alpha   90.00
_cell.angle_beta   90.00
_cell.angle_gamma   90.00
#
_symmetry.space_group_name_H-M   'P 1'
#
loop_
_entity.id
_entity.type
_entity.pdbx_description
1 polymer ?
#
loop_
_entity_poly.entity_id
_entity_poly.type
_entity_poly.pdbx_seq_one_letter_code
_entity_poly.pdbx_strand_id
1 'polypeptide(L)' 'LKLTFDLNGYKPDDVTVKVNDNVLKVQASHVENSGSNQINREYMREYVLPDWIDVDN' A
#
# COMPACT_ATOMS: atom_id res chain seq x y z
N LEU A 1 2.98 5.65 16.75
CA LEU A 1 2.95 6.31 15.43
C LEU A 1 1.65 5.95 14.73
N LYS A 2 0.99 6.86 14.01
CA LYS A 2 -0.17 6.54 13.16
C LYS A 2 0.07 7.10 11.76
N LEU A 3 0.05 6.22 10.75
CA LEU A 3 0.17 6.59 9.35
C LEU A 3 -1.19 6.38 8.67
N THR A 4 -1.57 7.31 7.80
CA THR A 4 -2.83 7.26 7.06
C THR A 4 -2.53 7.35 5.58
N PHE A 5 -3.10 6.45 4.80
CA PHE A 5 -2.94 6.37 3.35
C PHE A 5 -4.33 6.50 2.74
N ASP A 6 -4.48 7.44 1.81
CA ASP A 6 -5.69 7.51 0.99
C ASP A 6 -5.54 6.50 -0.14
N LEU A 7 -6.31 5.40 -0.04
CA LEU A 7 -6.35 4.30 -1.00
C LEU A 7 -7.73 4.20 -1.65
N ASN A 8 -8.44 5.33 -1.80
CA ASN A 8 -9.71 5.34 -2.49
C ASN A 8 -9.57 4.81 -3.93
N GLY A 9 -10.47 3.91 -4.34
CA GLY A 9 -10.43 3.25 -5.63
C GLY A 9 -9.62 1.94 -5.68
N TYR A 10 -9.10 1.46 -4.55
CA TYR A 10 -8.51 0.13 -4.39
C TYR A 10 -9.37 -0.73 -3.48
N LYS A 11 -9.48 -2.03 -3.77
CA LYS A 11 -10.11 -2.97 -2.83
C LYS A 11 -9.10 -3.34 -1.74
N PRO A 12 -9.55 -3.73 -0.53
CA PRO A 12 -8.65 -4.21 0.51
C PRO A 12 -7.71 -5.32 0.04
N ASP A 13 -8.21 -6.24 -0.78
CA ASP A 13 -7.44 -7.38 -1.33
C ASP A 13 -6.36 -6.95 -2.34
N ASP A 14 -6.49 -5.76 -2.94
CA ASP A 14 -5.52 -5.19 -3.87
C ASP A 14 -4.33 -4.53 -3.12
N VAL A 15 -4.42 -4.37 -1.80
CA VAL A 15 -3.46 -3.65 -0.98
C VAL A 15 -2.54 -4.62 -0.25
N THR A 16 -1.24 -4.41 -0.39
CA THR A 16 -0.20 -5.14 0.35
C THR A 16 0.58 -4.17 1.23
N VAL A 17 0.69 -4.52 2.52
CA VAL A 17 1.53 -3.81 3.48
C VAL A 17 2.62 -4.76 3.95
N LYS A 18 3.88 -4.33 3.81
CA LYS A 18 5.05 -5.09 4.26
C LYS A 18 5.97 -4.17 5.04
N VAL A 19 6.60 -4.70 6.06
CA VAL A 19 7.76 -4.05 6.68
C VAL A 19 8.96 -4.92 6.38
N ASN A 20 10.02 -4.32 5.84
CA ASN A 20 11.32 -4.96 5.70
C ASN A 20 12.34 -4.05 6.36
N ASP A 21 13.14 -4.60 7.27
CA ASP A 21 14.04 -3.83 8.14
C ASP A 21 13.27 -2.73 8.89
N ASN A 22 13.60 -1.46 8.67
CA ASN A 22 12.88 -0.31 9.22
C ASN A 22 12.02 0.41 8.18
N VAL A 23 11.66 -0.22 7.06
CA VAL A 23 10.87 0.42 5.99
C VAL A 23 9.49 -0.21 5.89
N LEU A 24 8.46 0.58 6.19
CA LEU A 24 7.08 0.25 5.88
C LEU A 24 6.78 0.57 4.43
N LYS A 25 6.40 -0.46 3.67
CA LYS A 25 6.02 -0.37 2.27
C LYS A 25 4.54 -0.69 2.10
N VAL A 26 3.82 0.24 1.49
CA VAL A 26 2.40 0.11 1.12
C VAL A 26 2.31 0.10 -0.40
N GLN A 27 1.72 -0.95 -0.96
CA GLN A 27 1.51 -1.11 -2.38
C GLN A 27 0.05 -1.42 -2.64
N ALA A 28 -0.51 -0.91 -3.74
CA ALA A 28 -1.81 -1.32 -4.22
C ALA A 28 -1.83 -1.33 -5.75
N SER A 29 -2.42 -2.36 -6.36
CA SER A 29 -2.56 -2.47 -7.81
C SER A 29 -3.96 -2.91 -8.15
N HIS A 30 -4.66 -2.13 -8.96
CA HIS A 30 -6.03 -2.41 -9.36
C HIS A 30 -6.16 -2.35 -10.88
N VAL A 31 -6.67 -3.44 -11.45
CA VAL A 31 -7.01 -3.52 -12.87
C VAL A 31 -8.51 -3.80 -12.99
N GLU A 32 -9.22 -2.84 -13.59
CA GLU A 32 -10.64 -2.96 -13.88
C GLU A 32 -10.87 -2.95 -15.39
N ASN A 33 -11.55 -3.97 -15.90
CA ASN A 33 -11.96 -4.05 -17.29
C ASN A 33 -13.47 -3.88 -17.40
N SER A 34 -13.89 -2.81 -18.04
CA SER A 34 -15.30 -2.50 -18.33
C SER A 34 -15.50 -2.43 -19.83
N GLY A 35 -15.74 -3.59 -20.46
CA GLY A 35 -16.09 -3.70 -21.89
C GLY A 35 -15.00 -3.16 -22.82
N SER A 36 -15.13 -1.90 -23.23
CA SER A 36 -14.18 -1.20 -24.11
C SER A 36 -13.06 -0.47 -23.37
N ASN A 37 -13.17 -0.32 -22.05
CA ASN A 37 -12.25 0.47 -21.24
C ASN A 37 -11.51 -0.41 -20.25
N GLN A 38 -10.21 -0.19 -20.14
CA GLN A 38 -9.37 -0.74 -19.09
C GLN A 38 -8.85 0.40 -18.23
N ILE A 39 -8.96 0.25 -16.93
CA ILE A 39 -8.36 1.16 -15.96
C ILE A 39 -7.29 0.37 -15.20
N ASN A 40 -6.05 0.85 -15.26
CA ASN A 40 -4.97 0.39 -14.37
C ASN A 40 -4.64 1.52 -13.39
N ARG A 41 -4.59 1.20 -12.10
CA ARG A 41 -4.13 2.10 -11.05
C ARG A 41 -3.08 1.40 -10.20
N GLU A 42 -1.98 2.09 -9.93
CA GLU A 42 -0.90 1.60 -9.09
C GLU A 42 -0.54 2.65 -8.03
N TYR A 43 -0.38 2.19 -6.80
CA TYR A 43 0.03 3.00 -5.66
C TYR A 43 1.25 2.36 -5.01
N MET A 44 2.23 3.18 -4.67
CA MET A 44 3.41 2.76 -3.94
C MET A 44 3.86 3.88 -3.02
N ARG A 45 4.02 3.56 -1.73
CA ARG A 45 4.60 4.49 -0.76
C ARG A 45 5.46 3.73 0.24
N GLU A 46 6.62 4.30 0.52
CA GLU A 46 7.57 3.79 1.50
C GLU A 46 7.76 4.83 2.62
N TYR A 47 7.88 4.33 3.85
CA TYR A 47 8.13 5.13 5.04
C TYR A 47 9.22 4.47 5.86
N VAL A 48 10.28 5.23 6.14
CA VAL A 48 11.26 4.84 7.15
C VAL A 48 10.61 4.99 8.51
N LEU A 49 10.52 3.87 9.22
CA LEU A 49 10.05 3.78 10.58
C LEU A 49 11.16 4.27 11.53
N PRO A 50 10.82 5.04 12.56
CA PRO A 50 11.75 5.37 13.63
C PRO A 50 12.21 4.13 14.40
N ASP A 51 13.43 4.17 14.91
CA ASP A 51 14.10 3.06 15.60
C ASP A 51 13.42 2.57 16.90
N TRP A 52 12.48 3.35 17.43
CA TRP A 52 11.70 2.99 18.62
C TRP A 52 10.43 2.18 18.29
N ILE A 53 10.14 1.94 17.01
CA ILE A 53 9.02 1.09 16.60
C ILE A 53 9.51 -0.35 16.53
N ASP A 54 8.92 -1.19 17.37
CA ASP A 54 9.12 -2.63 17.29
C ASP A 54 8.30 -3.21 16.13
N VAL A 55 9.00 -3.76 15.16
CA VAL A 55 8.42 -4.33 13.92
C VAL A 55 8.17 -5.83 14.08
N ASP A 56 8.93 -6.47 14.97
CA ASP A 56 8.89 -7.88 15.28
C ASP A 56 8.08 -8.05 16.59
N ASN A 57 6.75 -8.19 16.48
CA ASN A 57 5.95 -8.59 17.65
C ASN A 57 6.47 -9.88 18.30
#